data_AF-A0A0M8PVV0-F1
#
_entry.id   AF-A0A0M8PVV0-F1
#
_cell.length_a   1.000
_cell.length_b   1.000
_cell.length_c   1.000
_cell.angle_alpha   90.00
_cell.angle_beta   90.00
_cell.angle_gamma   90.00
#
_symmetry.space_group_name_H-M   'P 1'
#
loop_
_entity.id
_entity.type
_entity.pdbx_description
1 polymer ?
#
loop_
_entity_poly.entity_id
_entity_poly.type
_entity_poly.pdbx_seq_one_letter_code
_entity_poly.pdbx_strand_id
1 'polypeptide(L)'
;MGLVLYFKGTRYVNNTKGLADDIGSKLGGTVSNAKGKGYKVEIPNGNKSITVRVMEAGSGGRNEPYYRVSIDGKGSLTLDGKISNDRSLTHIDITDDALKQIDIMIKAYKGK
;
A
#
# COMPACT_ATOMS: atom_id res chain seq x y z
N MET A 1 -12.75 34.46 -6.56
CA MET A 1 -12.36 33.68 -5.37
C MET A 1 -12.98 32.30 -5.50
N GLY A 2 -12.17 31.31 -5.87
CA GLY A 2 -12.65 29.94 -6.09
C GLY A 2 -12.87 29.22 -4.76
N LEU A 3 -14.07 28.66 -4.58
CA LEU A 3 -14.45 27.85 -3.44
C LEU A 3 -13.59 26.56 -3.44
N VAL A 4 -12.62 26.45 -2.54
CA VAL A 4 -11.91 25.20 -2.28
C VAL A 4 -12.80 24.35 -1.37
N LEU A 5 -13.58 23.44 -1.97
CA LEU A 5 -14.28 22.40 -1.23
C LEU A 5 -13.26 21.41 -0.66
N TYR A 6 -12.96 21.54 0.63
CA TYR A 6 -12.32 20.48 1.42
C TYR A 6 -13.30 19.32 1.57
N PHE A 7 -13.29 18.39 0.62
CA PHE A 7 -13.85 17.07 0.87
C PHE A 7 -12.91 16.35 1.84
N LYS A 8 -13.38 16.02 3.06
CA LYS A 8 -12.83 14.91 3.87
C LYS A 8 -13.14 13.61 3.10
N GLY A 9 -12.35 13.34 2.06
CA GLY A 9 -12.74 12.43 0.99
C GLY A 9 -12.04 11.09 1.06
N THR A 10 -12.84 10.03 1.27
CA THR A 10 -12.59 8.57 1.26
C THR A 10 -11.95 8.02 -0.03
N ARG A 11 -11.03 8.78 -0.64
CA ARG A 11 -10.52 8.60 -2.00
C ARG A 11 -10.05 7.17 -2.26
N TYR A 12 -9.37 6.58 -1.29
CA TYR A 12 -8.79 5.25 -1.44
C TYR A 12 -9.56 4.15 -0.72
N VAL A 13 -10.33 4.48 0.33
CA VAL A 13 -11.10 3.51 1.11
C VAL A 13 -12.06 2.71 0.22
N ASN A 14 -12.68 3.37 -0.76
CA ASN A 14 -13.61 2.74 -1.71
C ASN A 14 -13.01 2.49 -3.10
N ASN A 15 -11.71 2.74 -3.30
CA ASN A 15 -11.05 2.64 -4.61
C ASN A 15 -9.65 2.04 -4.50
N THR A 16 -9.60 0.76 -4.16
CA THR A 16 -8.35 -0.02 -4.04
C THR A 16 -7.58 -0.11 -5.36
N LYS A 17 -8.28 -0.15 -6.50
CA LYS A 17 -7.65 -0.13 -7.83
C LYS A 17 -6.95 1.20 -8.09
N GLY A 18 -7.64 2.32 -7.86
CA GLY A 18 -7.05 3.66 -8.01
C GLY A 18 -5.83 3.86 -7.12
N LEU A 19 -5.85 3.35 -5.88
CA LEU A 19 -4.66 3.35 -5.03
C LEU A 19 -3.52 2.53 -5.65
N ALA A 20 -3.80 1.32 -6.14
CA ALA A 20 -2.78 0.47 -6.77
C ALA A 20 -2.17 1.11 -8.03
N ASP A 21 -2.99 1.74 -8.87
CA ASP A 21 -2.54 2.44 -10.07
C ASP A 21 -1.69 3.68 -9.71
N ASP A 22 -2.11 4.47 -8.71
CA ASP A 22 -1.33 5.62 -8.21
C ASP A 22 0.02 5.19 -7.62
N ILE A 23 0.07 4.07 -6.89
CA ILE A 23 1.32 3.48 -6.37
C ILE A 23 2.23 3.06 -7.54
N GLY A 24 1.67 2.34 -8.52
CA GLY A 24 2.41 1.86 -9.69
C GLY A 24 3.02 3.02 -10.49
N SER A 25 2.22 4.06 -10.76
CA SER A 25 2.66 5.27 -11.44
C SER A 25 3.76 6.02 -10.65
N LYS A 26 3.56 6.22 -9.34
CA LYS A 26 4.49 7.00 -8.50
C LYS A 26 5.82 6.30 -8.26
N LEU A 27 5.80 4.97 -8.10
CA LEU A 27 6.96 4.19 -7.65
C LEU A 27 7.57 3.31 -8.75
N GLY A 28 7.05 3.38 -9.98
CA GLY A 28 7.54 2.60 -11.12
C GLY A 28 7.26 1.10 -10.98
N GLY A 29 6.07 0.76 -10.49
CA GLY A 29 5.64 -0.63 -10.26
C GLY A 29 4.58 -1.11 -11.25
N THR A 30 4.49 -2.44 -11.41
CA THR A 30 3.49 -3.08 -12.26
C THR A 30 2.29 -3.54 -11.43
N VAL A 31 1.08 -3.17 -11.84
CA VAL A 31 -0.17 -3.54 -11.17
C VAL A 31 -0.74 -4.84 -11.74
N SER A 32 -1.19 -5.73 -10.86
CA SER A 32 -1.90 -6.96 -11.24
C SER A 32 -2.87 -7.40 -10.12
N ASN A 33 -3.69 -8.41 -10.38
CA ASN A 33 -4.62 -8.92 -9.37
C ASN A 33 -3.86 -9.63 -8.24
N ALA A 34 -4.27 -9.36 -6.99
CA ALA A 34 -3.78 -10.12 -5.85
C ALA A 34 -4.58 -11.43 -5.70
N LYS A 35 -4.07 -12.37 -4.89
CA LYS A 35 -4.89 -13.47 -4.39
C LYS A 35 -5.94 -12.93 -3.42
N GLY A 36 -7.21 -13.17 -3.70
CA GLY A 36 -8.36 -12.60 -2.99
C GLY A 36 -8.89 -11.34 -3.67
N LYS A 37 -9.65 -10.52 -2.92
CA LYS A 37 -10.21 -9.26 -3.43
C LYS A 37 -9.20 -8.12 -3.27
N GLY A 38 -8.59 -7.69 -4.36
CA GLY A 38 -7.63 -6.59 -4.36
C GLY A 38 -6.54 -6.73 -5.42
N TYR A 39 -5.54 -5.87 -5.30
CA TYR A 39 -4.48 -5.67 -6.28
C TYR A 39 -3.11 -5.80 -5.62
N LYS A 40 -2.11 -6.18 -6.41
CA LYS A 40 -0.71 -6.11 -6.02
C LYS A 40 0.04 -5.19 -6.98
N VAL A 41 0.99 -4.45 -6.45
CA VAL A 41 1.93 -3.62 -7.19
C VAL A 41 3.32 -4.16 -6.93
N GLU A 42 4.01 -4.60 -7.98
CA GLU A 42 5.37 -5.12 -7.91
C GLU A 42 6.35 -4.03 -8.36
N ILE A 43 7.15 -3.54 -7.41
CA ILE A 43 8.11 -2.45 -7.59
C ILE A 43 9.52 -3.07 -7.63
N PRO A 44 10.30 -2.83 -8.71
CA PRO A 44 11.68 -3.29 -8.79
C PRO A 44 12.57 -2.74 -7.66
N ASN A 45 13.41 -3.59 -7.10
CA ASN A 45 14.34 -3.24 -6.03
C ASN A 45 15.54 -4.20 -6.01
N GLY A 46 16.40 -4.07 -7.03
CA GLY A 46 17.47 -5.04 -7.29
C GLY A 46 16.89 -6.46 -7.45
N ASN A 47 17.52 -7.43 -6.81
CA ASN A 47 17.10 -8.83 -6.89
C ASN A 47 15.89 -9.18 -6.02
N LYS A 48 15.42 -8.25 -5.17
CA LYS A 48 14.33 -8.47 -4.20
C LYS A 48 13.25 -7.41 -4.37
N SER A 49 12.22 -7.73 -5.15
CA SER A 49 11.10 -6.82 -5.40
C SER A 49 10.38 -6.40 -4.11
N ILE A 50 9.79 -5.21 -4.17
CA ILE A 50 8.86 -4.72 -3.16
C ILE A 50 7.45 -4.96 -3.69
N THR A 51 6.63 -5.68 -2.95
CA THR A 51 5.25 -5.95 -3.32
C THR A 51 4.32 -5.19 -2.39
N VAL A 52 3.55 -4.25 -2.94
CA VAL A 52 2.47 -3.57 -2.21
C VAL A 52 1.16 -4.28 -2.55
N ARG A 53 0.54 -4.94 -1.57
CA ARG A 53 -0.81 -5.49 -1.72
C ARG A 53 -1.81 -4.47 -1.21
N VAL A 54 -2.82 -4.17 -2.00
CA VAL A 54 -3.93 -3.26 -1.68
C VAL A 54 -5.21 -4.09 -1.75
N MET A 55 -5.80 -4.38 -0.60
CA MET A 55 -6.85 -5.38 -0.44
C MET A 55 -8.17 -4.73 -0.03
N GLU A 56 -9.26 -5.23 -0.60
CA GLU A 56 -10.61 -4.79 -0.27
C GLU A 56 -11.09 -5.39 1.06
N ALA A 57 -12.13 -4.79 1.64
CA ALA A 57 -12.87 -5.34 2.76
C ALA A 57 -13.33 -6.79 2.50
N GLY A 58 -13.33 -7.60 3.55
CA GLY A 58 -13.62 -9.04 3.49
C GLY A 58 -12.43 -9.91 3.03
N SER A 59 -11.32 -9.30 2.63
CA SER A 59 -10.10 -10.03 2.27
C SER A 59 -9.26 -10.36 3.51
N GLY A 60 -8.71 -11.57 3.58
CA GLY A 60 -7.86 -12.00 4.70
C GLY A 60 -8.55 -12.04 6.07
N GLY A 61 -9.89 -12.06 6.10
CA GLY A 61 -10.70 -12.06 7.31
C GLY A 61 -10.87 -10.69 7.98
N ARG A 62 -10.56 -9.58 7.28
CA ARG A 62 -10.72 -8.21 7.79
C ARG A 62 -12.01 -7.56 7.28
N ASN A 63 -12.62 -6.70 8.10
CA ASN A 63 -13.82 -5.96 7.72
C ASN A 63 -13.47 -4.67 6.96
N GLU A 64 -12.25 -4.17 7.15
CA GLU A 64 -11.73 -2.94 6.57
C GLU A 64 -10.78 -3.25 5.40
N PRO A 65 -10.75 -2.39 4.36
CA PRO A 65 -9.73 -2.46 3.32
C PRO A 65 -8.36 -2.12 3.93
N TYR A 66 -7.33 -2.82 3.49
CA TYR A 66 -5.99 -2.71 4.07
C TYR A 66 -4.90 -2.83 3.01
N TYR A 67 -3.72 -2.33 3.32
CA TYR A 67 -2.54 -2.56 2.52
C TYR A 67 -1.42 -3.24 3.32
N ARG A 68 -0.50 -3.87 2.59
CA ARG A 68 0.71 -4.49 3.15
C ARG A 68 1.86 -4.30 2.18
N VAL A 69 3.00 -3.87 2.69
CA VAL A 69 4.24 -3.74 1.89
C VAL A 69 5.17 -4.88 2.28
N SER A 70 5.54 -5.72 1.31
CA SER A 70 6.40 -6.88 1.52
C SER A 70 7.68 -6.78 0.69
N ILE A 71 8.76 -7.33 1.21
CA ILE A 71 10.03 -7.48 0.50
C ILE A 71 10.28 -8.95 0.27
N ASP A 72 10.54 -9.33 -0.99
CA ASP A 72 10.77 -10.73 -1.35
C ASP A 72 11.84 -11.39 -0.46
N GLY A 73 11.46 -12.49 0.18
CA GLY A 73 12.32 -13.27 1.08
C GLY A 73 12.78 -12.57 2.36
N LYS A 74 12.30 -11.37 2.70
CA LYS A 74 12.75 -10.63 3.91
C LYS A 74 11.66 -10.35 4.95
N GLY A 75 10.40 -10.24 4.54
CA GLY A 75 9.29 -9.93 5.45
C GLY A 75 8.47 -8.74 4.99
N SER A 76 7.84 -8.01 5.92
CA SER A 76 6.99 -6.86 5.60
C SER A 76 7.35 -5.61 6.36
N LEU A 77 7.05 -4.46 5.78
CA LEU A 77 7.35 -3.18 6.39
C LEU A 77 6.26 -2.79 7.39
N THR A 78 6.69 -2.27 8.53
CA THR A 78 5.85 -1.44 9.41
C THR A 78 5.71 -0.03 8.83
N LEU A 79 4.86 0.81 9.43
CA LEU A 79 4.73 2.23 9.06
C LEU A 79 6.06 3.00 9.09
N ASP A 80 7.01 2.58 9.95
CA ASP A 80 8.34 3.17 10.05
C ASP A 80 9.34 2.63 9.01
N GLY A 81 8.90 1.76 8.09
CA GLY A 81 9.77 1.13 7.09
C GLY A 81 10.69 0.02 7.65
N LYS A 82 10.44 -0.47 8.87
CA LYS A 82 11.20 -1.59 9.48
C LYS A 82 10.61 -2.93 9.09
N ILE A 83 11.45 -3.95 8.92
CA ILE A 83 10.99 -5.32 8.65
C ILE A 83 10.38 -5.92 9.93
N SER A 84 9.19 -6.50 9.78
CA SER A 84 8.50 -7.26 10.82
C SER A 84 7.69 -8.42 10.21
N ASN A 85 7.46 -9.44 11.02
CA ASN A 85 6.52 -10.53 10.75
C ASN A 85 5.22 -10.40 11.57
N ASP A 86 5.14 -9.41 12.45
CA ASP A 86 3.93 -9.12 13.22
C ASP A 86 2.86 -8.54 12.29
N ARG A 87 1.71 -9.23 12.21
CA ARG A 87 0.60 -8.84 11.36
C ARG A 87 -0.06 -7.55 11.84
N SER A 88 -0.08 -7.28 13.14
CA SER A 88 -0.65 -6.06 13.72
C SER A 88 0.09 -4.80 13.28
N LEU A 89 1.39 -4.94 12.94
CA LEU A 89 2.24 -3.84 12.50
C LEU A 89 2.32 -3.70 10.97
N THR A 90 1.92 -4.72 10.22
CA THR A 90 2.17 -4.84 8.77
C THR A 90 0.91 -4.90 7.92
N HIS A 91 -0.26 -5.12 8.53
CA HIS A 91 -1.57 -4.98 7.88
C HIS A 91 -2.16 -3.64 8.30
N ILE A 92 -2.00 -2.64 7.44
CA ILE A 92 -2.34 -1.25 7.76
C ILE A 92 -3.64 -0.92 7.06
N ASP A 93 -4.61 -0.37 7.79
CA ASP A 93 -5.89 0.03 7.23
C ASP A 93 -5.71 1.14 6.20
N ILE A 94 -6.45 1.06 5.09
CA ILE A 94 -6.41 2.08 4.05
C ILE A 94 -7.12 3.33 4.57
N THR A 95 -6.38 4.43 4.57
CA THR A 95 -6.88 5.78 4.82
C THR A 95 -6.58 6.65 3.61
N ASP A 96 -6.99 7.92 3.65
CA ASP A 96 -6.73 8.86 2.55
C ASP A 96 -5.23 9.17 2.38
N ASP A 97 -4.42 8.95 3.42
CA ASP A 97 -2.97 9.11 3.39
C ASP A 97 -2.22 7.85 2.91
N ALA A 98 -2.90 6.76 2.55
CA ALA A 98 -2.27 5.47 2.24
C ALA A 98 -1.14 5.59 1.19
N LEU A 99 -1.35 6.34 0.11
CA LEU A 99 -0.31 6.55 -0.91
C LEU A 99 0.95 7.23 -0.33
N LYS A 100 0.76 8.22 0.54
CA LYS A 100 1.85 8.94 1.20
C LYS A 100 2.56 8.04 2.21
N GLN A 101 1.81 7.27 2.99
CA GLN A 101 2.37 6.32 3.95
C GLN A 101 3.23 5.25 3.25
N ILE A 102 2.73 4.68 2.16
CA ILE A 102 3.46 3.68 1.35
C ILE A 102 4.75 4.27 0.79
N ASP A 103 4.71 5.49 0.25
CA ASP A 103 5.91 6.19 -0.24
C ASP A 103 6.96 6.38 0.87
N ILE A 104 6.53 6.82 2.06
CA ILE A 104 7.41 7.00 3.23
C ILE A 104 8.00 5.67 3.68
N MET A 105 7.19 4.62 3.84
CA MET A 105 7.63 3.28 4.25
C MET A 105 8.72 2.75 3.31
N ILE A 106 8.53 2.90 2.00
CA ILE A 106 9.48 2.42 0.98
C ILE A 106 10.75 3.26 0.95
N LYS A 107 10.67 4.59 1.12
CA LYS A 107 11.84 5.47 1.22
C LYS A 107 12.69 5.16 2.45
N ALA A 108 12.04 5.05 3.61
CA ALA A 108 12.69 4.65 4.86
C ALA A 108 13.39 3.29 4.72
N TYR A 109 12.73 2.30 4.12
CA TYR A 109 13.35 0.99 3.86
C TYR A 109 14.56 1.08 2.91
N LYS A 110 14.49 1.92 1.88
CA LYS A 110 15.59 2.14 0.92
C LYS A 110 16.73 3.00 1.48
N GLY A 111 16.62 3.52 2.71
CA GLY A 111 17.63 4.35 3.34
C GLY A 111 17.79 5.73 2.69
N LYS A 112 16.70 6.31 2.18
CA LYS A 112 16.65 7.66 1.61
C LYS A 112 15.74 8.58 2.40
#